data_AF-A0A517VGD9-F1
#
_entry.id   AF-A0A517VGD9-F1
#
_cell.length_a   1.000
_cell.length_b   1.000
_cell.length_c   1.000
_cell.angle_alpha   90.00
_cell.angle_beta   90.00
_cell.angle_gamma   90.00
#
_symmetry.space_group_name_H-M   'P 1'
#
loop_
_entity.id
_entity.type
_entity.pdbx_description
1 polymer ?
#
loop_
_entity_poly.entity_id
_entity_poly.type
_entity_poly.pdbx_seq_one_letter_code
_entity_poly.pdbx_strand_id
1 'polypeptide(L)'
;MSVKHDQHNLIDTEPFAELTQRQAGSASSDSVDQQAESALQQLIPSGFKVLFISEKRPVWVGLALRLDAIGCSEPRFEWVSTAEEALTQLRNDSYDCLLIEVDAVLKQSRLELLNAIRISGCHEPVVLLLSVPDDQVTLAACENQAEILVSSTLWESPALLSVMRRALLIQQLSEENHQLQVEKHRRLIRERDEAERLLNQQRSMVEELQSLVYPDAFCEPQSDSAQAVTSDLRESDRPAELPQIPFEVRDYYHELLRTYVIMGAGSLKDEIVQIAELLAAADLTPPQVLEFHLQCVELIIKGLGNRSSRHVMSRADLLALEMMVHLGECYQKKQGD
;
A
#
# COMPACT_ATOMS: atom_id res chain seq x y z
N MET A 1 -48.42 -39.60 -22.74
CA MET A 1 -47.12 -39.31 -22.07
C MET A 1 -47.04 -37.79 -21.96
N SER A 2 -47.41 -37.15 -20.84
CA SER A 2 -46.65 -36.98 -19.58
C SER A 2 -45.21 -36.52 -19.89
N VAL A 3 -44.74 -35.34 -19.48
CA VAL A 3 -44.43 -34.89 -18.11
C VAL A 3 -44.47 -33.35 -18.08
N LYS A 4 -45.39 -32.72 -17.33
CA LYS A 4 -45.26 -32.01 -16.03
C LYS A 4 -44.43 -30.72 -16.01
N HIS A 5 -45.02 -29.74 -15.33
CA HIS A 5 -44.60 -28.36 -15.12
C HIS A 5 -43.34 -28.28 -14.26
N ASP A 6 -42.59 -27.19 -14.38
CA ASP A 6 -42.10 -26.48 -13.20
C ASP A 6 -42.14 -24.97 -13.42
N GLN A 7 -42.93 -24.34 -12.56
CA GLN A 7 -42.93 -22.92 -12.25
C GLN A 7 -41.57 -22.55 -11.66
N HIS A 8 -41.01 -21.38 -12.00
CA HIS A 8 -40.44 -20.40 -11.07
C HIS A 8 -39.97 -19.17 -11.88
N ASN A 9 -40.22 -17.98 -11.32
CA ASN A 9 -39.82 -16.64 -11.77
C ASN A 9 -40.79 -15.88 -12.69
N LEU A 10 -42.00 -15.66 -12.16
CA LEU A 10 -42.68 -14.37 -12.31
C LEU A 10 -42.07 -13.43 -11.25
N ILE A 11 -41.31 -12.43 -11.67
CA ILE A 11 -41.08 -11.22 -10.87
C ILE A 11 -41.70 -10.09 -11.66
N ASP A 12 -42.73 -9.51 -11.07
CA ASP A 12 -43.47 -8.37 -11.58
C ASP A 12 -42.55 -7.19 -11.84
N THR A 13 -42.71 -6.63 -13.03
CA THR A 13 -42.20 -5.33 -13.42
C THR A 13 -42.98 -4.24 -12.68
N GLU A 14 -42.44 -3.78 -11.55
CA GLU A 14 -42.83 -2.52 -10.92
C GLU A 14 -42.14 -1.34 -11.65
N PRO A 15 -42.84 -0.23 -11.94
CA PRO A 15 -42.30 0.86 -12.75
C PRO A 15 -41.36 1.75 -11.93
N PHE A 16 -40.27 2.16 -12.59
CA PHE A 16 -39.14 3.00 -12.14
C PHE A 16 -39.52 4.44 -11.69
N ALA A 17 -40.78 4.71 -11.33
CA ALA A 17 -41.30 6.05 -11.10
C ALA A 17 -41.35 6.50 -9.63
N GLU A 18 -41.08 5.63 -8.65
CA GLU A 18 -41.18 6.00 -7.21
C GLU A 18 -39.85 6.36 -6.52
N LEU A 19 -38.70 6.22 -7.18
CA LEU A 19 -37.39 6.57 -6.59
C LEU A 19 -37.05 8.07 -6.68
N THR A 20 -37.77 8.86 -7.48
CA THR A 20 -37.51 10.29 -7.66
C THR A 20 -38.27 11.22 -6.69
N GLN A 21 -39.16 10.70 -5.84
CA GLN A 21 -39.94 11.53 -4.91
C GLN A 21 -39.49 11.48 -3.44
N ARG A 22 -38.44 10.71 -3.08
CA ARG A 22 -37.87 10.71 -1.73
C ARG A 22 -36.65 11.62 -1.52
N GLN A 23 -36.23 12.38 -2.55
CA GLN A 23 -35.16 13.39 -2.45
C GLN A 23 -35.65 14.84 -2.46
N ALA A 24 -36.93 15.10 -2.15
CA ALA A 24 -37.46 16.45 -1.99
C ALA A 24 -37.39 16.95 -0.53
N GLY A 25 -36.31 16.62 0.19
CA GLY A 25 -36.16 16.98 1.60
C GLY A 25 -34.76 16.83 2.13
N SER A 26 -33.82 17.68 1.70
CA SER A 26 -32.59 17.92 2.47
C SER A 26 -31.98 19.28 2.12
N ALA A 27 -32.18 20.26 3.00
CA ALA A 27 -31.50 21.55 3.02
C ALA A 27 -30.00 21.43 3.41
N SER A 28 -29.30 20.42 2.88
CA SER A 28 -27.91 20.08 3.23
C SER A 28 -27.04 19.72 2.02
N SER A 29 -27.55 19.84 0.79
CA SER A 29 -26.72 19.73 -0.43
C SER A 29 -25.88 20.99 -0.66
N ASP A 30 -26.42 22.17 -0.32
CA ASP A 30 -25.76 23.46 -0.57
C ASP A 30 -24.42 23.59 0.17
N SER A 31 -24.24 22.98 1.34
CA SER A 31 -22.98 23.09 2.10
C SER A 31 -21.85 22.24 1.54
N VAL A 32 -22.16 21.10 0.92
CA VAL A 32 -21.13 20.22 0.33
C VAL A 32 -20.70 20.76 -1.03
N ASP A 33 -21.66 21.27 -1.82
CA ASP A 33 -21.37 21.91 -3.10
C ASP A 33 -20.61 23.24 -2.91
N GLN A 34 -20.96 24.06 -1.91
CA GLN A 34 -20.20 25.28 -1.59
C GLN A 34 -18.78 24.99 -1.06
N GLN A 35 -18.57 23.90 -0.32
CA GLN A 35 -17.23 23.49 0.13
C GLN A 35 -16.38 22.94 -1.01
N ALA A 36 -16.97 22.18 -1.94
CA ALA A 36 -16.29 21.70 -3.14
C ALA A 36 -15.94 22.86 -4.09
N GLU A 37 -16.87 23.81 -4.28
CA GLU A 37 -16.60 25.02 -5.07
C GLU A 37 -15.55 25.92 -4.41
N SER A 38 -15.56 26.07 -3.09
CA SER A 38 -14.54 26.84 -2.36
C SER A 38 -13.16 26.16 -2.41
N ALA A 39 -13.09 24.82 -2.38
CA ALA A 39 -11.83 24.08 -2.52
C ALA A 39 -11.25 24.19 -3.94
N LEU A 40 -12.12 24.16 -4.97
CA LEU A 40 -11.72 24.39 -6.37
C LEU A 40 -11.33 25.86 -6.64
N GLN A 41 -11.88 26.81 -5.88
CA GLN A 41 -11.48 28.22 -5.92
C GLN A 41 -10.10 28.46 -5.28
N GLN A 42 -9.71 27.66 -4.27
CA GLN A 42 -8.42 27.78 -3.58
C GLN A 42 -7.23 27.18 -4.33
N LEU A 43 -7.46 26.52 -5.48
CA LEU A 43 -6.40 25.82 -6.20
C LEU A 43 -5.41 26.74 -6.93
N ILE A 44 -5.82 27.98 -7.24
CA ILE A 44 -4.97 28.95 -7.93
C ILE A 44 -4.33 29.87 -6.88
N PRO A 45 -2.99 29.84 -6.72
CA PRO A 45 -2.30 30.68 -5.74
C PRO A 45 -2.43 32.16 -6.11
N SER A 46 -2.33 33.03 -5.11
CA SER A 46 -2.44 34.48 -5.32
C SER A 46 -1.40 35.00 -6.32
N GLY A 47 -0.18 34.49 -6.33
CA GLY A 47 0.90 34.88 -7.24
C GLY A 47 1.05 34.02 -8.50
N PHE A 48 -0.04 33.51 -9.06
CA PHE A 48 -0.04 32.51 -10.13
C PHE A 48 0.84 32.90 -11.34
N LYS A 49 1.88 32.10 -11.63
CA LYS A 49 2.84 32.33 -12.70
C LYS A 49 2.63 31.34 -13.85
N VAL A 50 2.35 31.86 -15.04
CA VAL A 50 2.04 31.06 -16.23
C VAL A 50 3.03 31.37 -17.35
N LEU A 51 3.60 30.32 -17.94
CA LEU A 51 4.44 30.41 -19.13
C LEU A 51 3.65 30.08 -20.39
N PHE A 52 3.64 30.99 -21.35
CA PHE A 52 3.04 30.80 -22.66
C PHE A 52 4.12 30.46 -23.68
N ILE A 53 3.92 29.37 -24.41
CA ILE A 53 4.85 28.89 -25.43
C ILE A 53 4.13 28.91 -26.78
N SER A 54 4.46 29.91 -27.61
CA SER A 54 3.79 30.17 -28.89
C SER A 54 4.63 31.05 -29.81
N GLU A 55 4.49 30.92 -31.13
CA GLU A 55 5.29 31.76 -32.06
C GLU A 55 4.98 33.25 -31.92
N LYS A 56 3.70 33.57 -31.68
CA LYS A 56 3.22 34.93 -31.54
C LYS A 56 2.85 35.17 -30.09
N ARG A 57 3.14 36.39 -29.61
CA ARG A 57 2.78 36.80 -28.26
C ARG A 57 1.26 36.72 -28.07
N PRO A 58 0.76 35.96 -27.08
CA PRO A 58 -0.67 35.79 -26.86
C PRO A 58 -1.31 37.04 -26.25
N VAL A 59 -2.60 37.20 -26.52
CA VAL A 59 -3.44 38.19 -25.83
C VAL A 59 -4.03 37.53 -24.59
N TRP A 60 -3.51 37.86 -23.41
CA TRP A 60 -3.91 37.24 -22.14
C TRP A 60 -4.90 38.08 -21.31
N VAL A 61 -5.42 39.18 -21.85
CA VAL A 61 -6.34 40.08 -21.11
C VAL A 61 -7.58 39.34 -20.61
N GLY A 62 -8.20 38.52 -21.46
CA GLY A 62 -9.37 37.73 -21.08
C GLY A 62 -9.08 36.66 -20.03
N LEU A 63 -7.86 36.11 -19.99
CA LEU A 63 -7.45 35.19 -18.93
C LEU A 63 -7.19 35.95 -17.62
N ALA A 64 -6.51 37.10 -17.68
CA ALA A 64 -6.24 37.95 -16.53
C ALA A 64 -7.53 38.38 -15.81
N LEU A 65 -8.55 38.83 -16.55
CA LEU A 65 -9.85 39.20 -15.99
C LEU A 65 -10.57 38.02 -15.33
N ARG A 66 -10.45 36.81 -15.90
CA ARG A 66 -11.04 35.60 -15.32
C ARG A 66 -10.30 35.13 -14.07
N LEU A 67 -8.99 35.31 -14.02
CA LEU A 67 -8.17 35.06 -12.84
C LEU A 67 -8.49 36.08 -11.73
N ASP A 68 -8.67 37.35 -12.06
CA ASP A 68 -9.11 38.38 -11.11
C ASP A 68 -10.51 38.06 -10.54
N ALA A 69 -11.45 37.64 -11.39
CA ALA A 69 -12.80 37.27 -10.99
C ALA A 69 -12.88 36.11 -9.97
N ILE A 70 -11.82 35.29 -9.86
CA ILE A 70 -11.73 34.18 -8.90
C ILE A 70 -10.83 34.51 -7.71
N GLY A 71 -10.36 35.75 -7.59
CA GLY A 71 -9.55 36.24 -6.48
C GLY A 71 -8.03 36.05 -6.63
N CYS A 72 -7.52 35.75 -7.83
CA CYS A 72 -6.07 35.67 -8.07
C CYS A 72 -5.47 37.08 -8.14
N SER A 73 -4.74 37.50 -7.10
CA SER A 73 -4.15 38.83 -6.99
C SER A 73 -2.75 38.92 -7.61
N GLU A 74 -2.60 39.60 -8.75
CA GLU A 74 -1.32 39.79 -9.48
C GLU A 74 -0.81 38.53 -10.22
N PRO A 75 -1.57 37.98 -11.18
CA PRO A 75 -1.06 36.90 -12.02
C PRO A 75 0.13 37.35 -12.87
N ARG A 76 1.15 36.51 -12.99
CA ARG A 76 2.37 36.76 -13.75
C ARG A 76 2.36 35.95 -15.04
N PHE A 77 2.40 36.65 -16.17
CA PHE A 77 2.40 36.03 -17.49
C PHE A 77 3.73 36.28 -18.18
N GLU A 78 4.39 35.19 -18.58
CA GLU A 78 5.64 35.23 -19.35
C GLU A 78 5.44 34.48 -20.65
N TRP A 79 6.15 34.88 -21.69
CA TRP A 79 5.99 34.30 -23.03
C TRP A 79 7.34 34.04 -23.67
N VAL A 80 7.42 32.89 -24.36
CA VAL A 80 8.56 32.46 -25.15
C VAL A 80 8.11 31.97 -26.51
N SER A 81 8.97 32.19 -27.50
CA SER A 81 8.66 31.88 -28.89
C SER A 81 9.12 30.47 -29.27
N THR A 82 10.29 30.07 -28.77
CA THR A 82 10.98 28.83 -29.13
C THR A 82 11.03 27.82 -28.00
N ALA A 83 11.26 26.54 -28.36
CA ALA A 83 11.45 25.47 -27.40
C ALA A 83 12.73 25.65 -26.56
N GLU A 84 13.80 26.17 -27.17
CA GLU A 84 15.08 26.40 -26.48
C GLU A 84 14.98 27.50 -25.42
N GLU A 85 14.28 28.60 -25.74
CA GLU A 85 13.96 29.66 -24.78
C GLU A 85 13.13 29.11 -23.62
N ALA A 86 12.12 28.29 -23.91
CA ALA A 86 11.26 27.68 -22.90
C ALA A 86 12.08 26.82 -21.92
N LEU A 87 12.93 25.92 -22.42
CA LEU A 87 13.77 25.07 -21.57
C LEU A 87 14.80 25.89 -20.77
N THR A 88 15.33 26.96 -21.37
CA THR A 88 16.25 27.87 -20.66
C THR A 88 15.55 28.58 -19.52
N GLN A 89 14.29 28.98 -19.72
CA GLN A 89 13.51 29.67 -18.70
C GLN A 89 13.06 28.74 -17.58
N LEU A 90 12.59 27.54 -17.91
CA LEU A 90 12.23 26.49 -16.94
C LEU A 90 13.40 26.07 -16.04
N ARG A 91 14.64 26.20 -16.54
CA ARG A 91 15.84 25.95 -15.73
C ARG A 91 16.11 27.05 -14.70
N ASN A 92 15.76 28.30 -15.02
CA ASN A 92 16.08 29.46 -14.20
C ASN A 92 14.95 29.82 -13.22
N ASP A 93 13.71 29.54 -13.62
CA ASP A 93 12.49 29.93 -12.93
C ASP A 93 11.49 28.77 -12.89
N SER A 94 10.71 28.70 -11.80
CA SER A 94 9.56 27.80 -11.69
C SER A 94 8.27 28.49 -12.15
N TYR A 95 7.31 27.70 -12.63
CA TYR A 95 6.00 28.16 -13.07
C TYR A 95 4.92 27.27 -12.48
N ASP A 96 3.73 27.83 -12.29
CA ASP A 96 2.59 27.07 -11.78
C ASP A 96 1.83 26.37 -12.90
N CYS A 97 1.92 26.86 -14.15
CA CYS A 97 1.30 26.22 -15.30
C CYS A 97 2.00 26.61 -16.61
N LEU A 98 2.12 25.64 -17.51
CA LEU A 98 2.69 25.81 -18.85
C LEU A 98 1.58 25.68 -19.89
N LEU A 99 1.46 26.65 -20.78
CA LEU A 99 0.49 26.64 -21.87
C LEU A 99 1.23 26.58 -23.20
N ILE A 100 1.05 25.51 -23.97
CA ILE A 100 1.78 25.26 -25.22
C ILE A 100 0.79 25.29 -26.39
N GLU A 101 0.98 26.22 -27.32
CA GLU A 101 0.25 26.19 -28.58
C GLU A 101 0.85 25.18 -29.54
N VAL A 102 -0.01 24.29 -30.02
CA VAL A 102 0.34 23.25 -30.98
C VAL A 102 -0.42 23.53 -32.28
N ASP A 103 0.33 23.98 -33.28
CA ASP A 103 -0.13 24.12 -34.66
C ASP A 103 0.47 23.02 -35.54
N ALA A 104 -0.13 22.77 -36.71
CA ALA A 104 0.27 21.75 -37.65
C ALA A 104 1.76 21.87 -38.08
N VAL A 105 2.27 23.10 -38.19
CA VAL A 105 3.67 23.34 -38.60
C VAL A 105 4.66 23.01 -37.47
N LEU A 106 4.33 23.40 -36.24
CA LEU A 106 5.22 23.26 -35.09
C LEU A 106 5.00 21.99 -34.27
N LYS A 107 3.99 21.20 -34.62
CA LYS A 107 3.56 20.01 -33.88
C LYS A 107 4.72 19.17 -33.37
N GLN A 108 5.60 18.73 -34.27
CA GLN A 108 6.72 17.86 -33.90
C GLN A 108 7.65 18.51 -32.87
N SER A 109 8.02 19.77 -33.08
CA SER A 109 8.89 20.51 -32.15
C SER A 109 8.24 20.73 -30.78
N ARG A 110 6.91 20.97 -30.73
CA ARG A 110 6.19 21.14 -29.46
C ARG A 110 6.03 19.84 -28.69
N LEU A 111 5.84 18.71 -29.38
CA LEU A 111 5.81 17.40 -28.74
C LEU A 111 7.21 16.99 -28.24
N GLU A 112 8.26 17.29 -28.99
CA GLU A 112 9.65 17.10 -28.53
C GLU A 112 9.97 17.96 -27.31
N LEU A 113 9.49 19.21 -27.28
CA LEU A 113 9.58 20.08 -26.10
C LEU A 113 8.87 19.46 -24.90
N LEU A 114 7.63 18.97 -25.06
CA LEU A 114 6.87 18.33 -23.99
C LEU A 114 7.64 17.13 -23.41
N ASN A 115 8.19 16.27 -24.28
CA ASN A 115 9.02 15.15 -23.86
C ASN A 115 10.28 15.64 -23.12
N ALA A 116 10.95 16.68 -23.63
CA ALA A 116 12.14 17.24 -22.98
C ALA A 116 11.85 17.80 -21.58
N ILE A 117 10.71 18.48 -21.40
CA ILE A 117 10.25 18.98 -20.09
C ILE A 117 10.10 17.79 -19.14
N ARG A 118 9.40 16.72 -19.52
CA ARG A 118 9.20 15.55 -18.66
C ARG A 118 10.50 14.80 -18.35
N ILE A 119 11.38 14.63 -19.33
CA ILE A 119 12.69 13.97 -19.13
C ILE A 119 13.58 14.78 -18.18
N SER A 120 13.46 16.11 -18.17
CA SER A 120 14.21 16.97 -17.26
C SER A 120 13.75 16.90 -15.79
N GLY A 121 12.67 16.17 -15.51
CA GLY A 121 12.07 16.08 -14.16
C GLY A 121 11.13 17.24 -13.82
N CYS A 122 10.81 18.10 -14.80
CA CYS A 122 9.82 19.16 -14.68
C CYS A 122 8.41 18.57 -14.79
N HIS A 123 7.69 18.60 -13.67
CA HIS A 123 6.35 18.03 -13.50
C HIS A 123 5.25 19.10 -13.40
N GLU A 124 5.57 20.35 -13.69
CA GLU A 124 4.59 21.44 -13.78
C GLU A 124 3.44 21.05 -14.73
N PRO A 125 2.20 21.50 -14.46
CA PRO A 125 1.04 21.17 -15.27
C PRO A 125 1.21 21.79 -16.65
N VAL A 126 1.00 20.96 -17.67
CA VAL A 126 1.05 21.40 -19.06
C VAL A 126 -0.34 21.31 -19.65
N VAL A 127 -0.77 22.37 -20.32
CA VAL A 127 -1.98 22.38 -21.17
C VAL A 127 -1.57 22.62 -22.62
N LEU A 128 -1.88 21.66 -23.49
CA LEU A 128 -1.71 21.78 -24.92
C LEU A 128 -2.95 22.43 -25.53
N LEU A 129 -2.74 23.47 -26.33
CA LEU A 129 -3.78 24.26 -26.97
C LEU A 129 -3.78 23.96 -28.46
N LEU A 130 -4.93 23.50 -28.97
CA LEU A 130 -5.10 23.15 -30.38
C LEU A 130 -6.32 23.87 -30.95
N SER A 131 -6.23 24.27 -32.22
CA SER A 131 -7.39 24.78 -32.95
C SER A 131 -8.31 23.67 -33.48
N VAL A 132 -7.76 22.48 -33.72
CA VAL A 132 -8.41 21.31 -34.33
C VAL A 132 -7.97 20.05 -33.55
N PRO A 133 -8.84 19.05 -33.33
CA PRO A 133 -8.44 17.82 -32.67
C PRO A 133 -7.38 17.06 -33.48
N ASP A 134 -6.41 16.49 -32.77
CA ASP A 134 -5.31 15.71 -33.36
C ASP A 134 -4.95 14.53 -32.45
N ASP A 135 -5.06 13.32 -32.99
CA ASP A 135 -4.84 12.07 -32.23
C ASP A 135 -3.39 11.90 -31.79
N GLN A 136 -2.41 12.37 -32.56
CA GLN A 136 -0.99 12.25 -32.17
C GLN A 136 -0.66 13.19 -31.02
N VAL A 137 -1.23 14.40 -31.01
CA VAL A 137 -1.08 15.32 -29.88
C VAL A 137 -1.79 14.75 -28.66
N THR A 138 -2.95 14.11 -28.86
CA THR A 138 -3.69 13.45 -27.78
C THR A 138 -2.91 12.30 -27.16
N LEU A 139 -2.31 11.44 -27.99
CA LEU A 139 -1.44 10.35 -27.52
C LEU A 139 -0.26 10.89 -26.72
N ALA A 140 0.45 11.88 -27.27
CA ALA A 140 1.62 12.48 -26.61
C ALA A 140 1.24 13.17 -25.29
N ALA A 141 0.06 13.79 -25.21
CA ALA A 141 -0.44 14.37 -23.97
C ALA A 141 -0.72 13.30 -22.91
N CYS A 142 -1.34 12.17 -23.29
CA CYS A 142 -1.56 11.05 -22.38
C CYS A 142 -0.25 10.46 -21.84
N GLU A 143 0.74 10.26 -22.71
CA GLU A 143 2.06 9.72 -22.34
C GLU A 143 2.82 10.65 -21.38
N ASN A 144 2.68 11.96 -21.57
CA ASN A 144 3.37 12.98 -20.78
C ASN A 144 2.52 13.61 -19.67
N GLN A 145 1.33 13.06 -19.39
CA GLN A 145 0.40 13.57 -18.38
C GLN A 145 0.13 15.08 -18.57
N ALA A 146 -0.14 15.49 -19.80
CA ALA A 146 -0.55 16.84 -20.15
C ALA A 146 -2.05 16.89 -20.44
N GLU A 147 -2.65 18.04 -20.14
CA GLU A 147 -4.05 18.32 -20.43
C GLU A 147 -4.20 18.95 -21.82
N ILE A 148 -5.39 18.82 -22.41
CA ILE A 148 -5.65 19.34 -23.74
C ILE A 148 -6.87 20.27 -23.71
N LEU A 149 -6.74 21.39 -24.42
CA LEU A 149 -7.86 22.25 -24.78
C LEU A 149 -7.90 22.43 -26.29
N VAL A 150 -8.98 21.93 -26.91
CA VAL A 150 -9.28 22.16 -28.32
C VAL A 150 -10.26 23.32 -28.44
N SER A 151 -9.82 24.43 -29.04
CA SER A 151 -10.64 25.63 -29.25
C SER A 151 -10.08 26.50 -30.37
N SER A 152 -10.95 26.99 -31.25
CA SER A 152 -10.58 27.93 -32.32
C SER A 152 -10.07 29.28 -31.81
N THR A 153 -10.37 29.65 -30.56
CA THR A 153 -9.93 30.91 -29.94
C THR A 153 -8.74 30.73 -29.00
N LEU A 154 -8.21 29.49 -28.86
CA LEU A 154 -7.02 29.16 -28.08
C LEU A 154 -7.01 29.84 -26.69
N TRP A 155 -6.12 30.82 -26.50
CA TRP A 155 -5.89 31.59 -25.26
C TRP A 155 -7.14 32.30 -24.74
N GLU A 156 -8.01 32.75 -25.64
CA GLU A 156 -9.22 33.50 -25.30
C GLU A 156 -10.39 32.56 -24.98
N SER A 157 -10.22 31.24 -25.14
CA SER A 157 -11.25 30.26 -24.85
C SER A 157 -11.76 30.41 -23.42
N PRO A 158 -13.09 30.53 -23.20
CA PRO A 158 -13.68 30.64 -21.86
C PRO A 158 -13.39 29.39 -21.00
N ALA A 159 -13.14 28.23 -21.63
CA ALA A 159 -12.84 26.98 -20.96
C ALA A 159 -11.39 26.87 -20.43
N LEU A 160 -10.48 27.75 -20.87
CA LEU A 160 -9.05 27.66 -20.55
C LEU A 160 -8.79 27.58 -19.03
N LEU A 161 -9.40 28.49 -18.25
CA LEU A 161 -9.21 28.50 -16.81
C LEU A 161 -9.66 27.20 -16.14
N SER A 162 -10.76 26.59 -16.61
CA SER A 162 -11.25 25.32 -16.07
C SER A 162 -10.32 24.15 -16.41
N VAL A 163 -9.73 24.15 -17.60
CA VAL A 163 -8.72 23.15 -17.99
C VAL A 163 -7.44 23.32 -17.18
N MET A 164 -6.98 24.56 -16.98
CA MET A 164 -5.82 24.85 -16.13
C MET A 164 -6.03 24.38 -14.69
N ARG A 165 -7.20 24.67 -14.09
CA ARG A 165 -7.55 24.18 -12.75
C ARG A 165 -7.53 22.66 -12.68
N ARG A 166 -8.04 21.97 -13.70
CA ARG A 166 -7.99 20.51 -13.75
C ARG A 166 -6.54 20.01 -13.82
N ALA A 167 -5.70 20.61 -14.65
CA ALA A 167 -4.29 20.25 -14.76
C ALA A 167 -3.55 20.41 -13.41
N LEU A 168 -3.76 21.54 -12.73
CA LEU A 168 -3.24 21.80 -11.39
C LEU A 168 -3.73 20.77 -10.37
N LEU A 169 -5.02 20.43 -10.40
CA LEU A 169 -5.60 19.46 -9.47
C LEU A 169 -4.98 18.07 -9.66
N ILE A 170 -4.80 17.65 -10.92
CA ILE A 170 -4.17 16.37 -11.23
C ILE A 170 -2.73 16.34 -10.71
N GLN A 171 -1.97 17.42 -10.88
CA GLN A 171 -0.61 17.50 -10.34
C GLN A 171 -0.61 17.42 -8.80
N GLN A 172 -1.43 18.23 -8.13
CA GLN A 172 -1.50 18.24 -6.67
C GLN A 172 -1.85 16.84 -6.11
N LEU A 173 -2.85 16.18 -6.71
CA LEU A 173 -3.22 14.81 -6.32
C LEU A 173 -2.10 13.81 -6.55
N SER A 174 -1.32 13.98 -7.62
CA SER A 174 -0.15 13.13 -7.90
C SER A 174 0.93 13.31 -6.83
N GLU A 175 1.22 14.56 -6.45
CA GLU A 175 2.20 14.89 -5.40
C GLU A 175 1.76 14.38 -4.03
N GLU A 176 0.51 14.60 -3.64
CA GLU A 176 -0.06 14.11 -2.38
C GLU A 176 -0.02 12.58 -2.32
N ASN A 177 -0.41 11.90 -3.40
CA ASN A 177 -0.33 10.44 -3.47
C ASN A 177 1.12 9.96 -3.32
N HIS A 178 2.06 10.59 -4.02
CA HIS A 178 3.48 10.25 -3.88
C HIS A 178 3.97 10.41 -2.43
N GLN A 179 3.65 11.53 -1.78
CA GLN A 179 3.99 11.77 -0.38
C GLN A 179 3.41 10.70 0.54
N LEU A 180 2.12 10.37 0.37
CA LEU A 180 1.45 9.33 1.15
C LEU A 180 2.08 7.94 0.94
N GLN A 181 2.49 7.59 -0.28
CA GLN A 181 3.18 6.33 -0.54
C GLN A 181 4.53 6.28 0.18
N VAL A 182 5.30 7.37 0.14
CA VAL A 182 6.60 7.47 0.81
C VAL A 182 6.44 7.35 2.32
N GLU A 183 5.48 8.05 2.91
CA GLU A 183 5.21 7.99 4.36
C GLU A 183 4.75 6.60 4.80
N LYS A 184 3.82 6.00 4.04
CA LYS A 184 3.35 4.63 4.29
C LYS A 184 4.51 3.64 4.24
N HIS A 185 5.38 3.74 3.24
CA HIS A 185 6.55 2.88 3.12
C HIS A 185 7.50 3.04 4.31
N ARG A 186 7.81 4.28 4.70
CA ARG A 186 8.65 4.58 5.88
C ARG A 186 8.04 4.01 7.16
N ARG A 187 6.73 4.14 7.34
CA ARG A 187 6.02 3.59 8.50
C ARG A 187 6.11 2.06 8.53
N LEU A 188 5.88 1.39 7.39
CA LEU A 188 5.98 -0.06 7.31
C LEU A 188 7.38 -0.58 7.64
N ILE A 189 8.43 0.12 7.20
CA ILE A 189 9.81 -0.23 7.57
C ILE A 189 10.01 -0.13 9.08
N ARG A 190 9.60 0.97 9.71
CA ARG A 190 9.74 1.13 11.17
C ARG A 190 8.98 0.05 11.94
N GLU A 191 7.74 -0.22 11.55
CA GLU A 191 6.93 -1.26 12.18
C GLU A 191 7.56 -2.66 12.02
N ARG A 192 8.21 -2.93 10.87
CA ARG A 192 8.98 -4.16 10.65
C ARG A 192 10.21 -4.23 11.56
N ASP A 193 11.02 -3.18 11.59
CA ASP A 193 12.25 -3.13 12.39
C ASP A 193 11.94 -3.27 13.90
N GLU A 194 10.82 -2.69 14.35
CA GLU A 194 10.32 -2.85 15.72
C GLU A 194 9.91 -4.29 16.01
N ALA A 195 9.18 -4.94 15.09
CA ALA A 195 8.80 -6.35 15.24
C ALA A 195 10.03 -7.27 15.25
N GLU A 196 11.02 -7.04 14.39
CA GLU A 196 12.27 -7.80 14.37
C GLU A 196 13.07 -7.62 15.68
N ARG A 197 13.13 -6.40 16.21
CA ARG A 197 13.76 -6.15 17.52
C ARG A 197 13.05 -6.88 18.65
N LEU A 198 11.72 -6.85 18.69
CA LEU A 198 10.95 -7.55 19.72
C LEU A 198 11.12 -9.07 19.63
N LEU A 199 11.15 -9.63 18.42
CA LEU A 199 11.41 -11.06 18.21
C LEU A 199 12.81 -11.46 18.68
N ASN A 200 13.82 -10.67 18.37
CA ASN A 200 15.19 -10.93 18.84
C ASN A 200 15.29 -10.83 20.37
N GLN A 201 14.59 -9.88 20.99
CA GLN A 201 14.50 -9.79 22.46
C GLN A 201 13.81 -11.02 23.06
N GLN A 202 12.70 -11.48 22.48
CA GLN A 202 12.01 -12.70 22.93
C GLN A 202 12.90 -13.93 22.82
N ARG A 203 13.64 -14.08 21.72
CA ARG A 203 14.61 -15.19 21.55
C ARG A 203 15.71 -15.16 22.61
N SER A 204 16.31 -13.98 22.86
CA SER A 204 17.32 -13.81 23.91
C SER A 204 16.77 -14.18 25.29
N MET A 205 15.55 -13.75 25.63
CA MET A 205 14.93 -14.10 26.91
C MET A 205 14.66 -15.61 27.03
N VAL A 206 14.27 -16.28 25.94
CA VAL A 206 14.09 -17.74 25.93
C VAL A 206 15.42 -18.46 26.11
N GLU A 207 16.48 -18.04 25.41
CA GLU A 207 17.83 -18.60 25.57
C GLU A 207 18.34 -18.42 27.01
N GLU A 208 18.15 -17.24 27.61
CA GLU A 208 18.50 -16.96 29.01
C GLU A 208 17.72 -17.88 29.96
N LEU A 209 16.40 -18.03 29.78
CA LEU A 209 15.59 -18.92 30.61
C LEU A 209 15.99 -20.39 30.45
N GLN A 210 16.31 -20.84 29.24
CA GLN A 210 16.80 -22.20 29.00
C GLN A 210 18.13 -22.45 29.73
N SER A 211 19.05 -21.46 29.73
CA SER A 211 20.31 -21.55 30.47
C SER A 211 20.13 -21.61 31.99
N LEU A 212 19.10 -20.96 32.53
CA LEU A 212 18.82 -20.91 33.97
C LEU A 212 18.05 -22.14 34.49
N VAL A 213 17.18 -22.72 33.66
CA VAL A 213 16.31 -23.85 34.05
C VAL A 213 16.95 -25.21 33.75
N TYR A 214 17.81 -25.30 32.73
CA TYR A 214 18.52 -26.53 32.36
C TYR A 214 20.03 -26.30 32.15
N PRO A 215 20.78 -25.96 33.21
CA PRO A 215 22.24 -25.80 33.11
C PRO A 215 22.97 -27.10 32.72
N ASP A 216 22.36 -28.27 32.96
CA ASP A 216 23.00 -29.58 32.77
C ASP A 216 22.77 -30.23 31.39
N ALA A 217 21.97 -29.63 30.49
CA ALA A 217 21.77 -30.19 29.15
C ALA A 217 22.99 -30.01 28.20
N PHE A 218 24.00 -29.24 28.63
CA PHE A 218 25.28 -29.06 27.91
C PHE A 218 26.47 -29.77 28.56
N CYS A 219 26.25 -30.59 29.60
CA CYS A 219 27.29 -31.48 30.11
C CYS A 219 27.23 -32.81 29.35
N GLU A 220 27.85 -32.86 28.17
CA GLU A 220 28.23 -34.14 27.59
C GLU A 220 29.11 -34.91 28.59
N PRO A 221 28.95 -36.23 28.73
CA PRO A 221 29.87 -37.05 29.49
C PRO A 221 31.23 -37.00 28.80
N GLN A 222 32.21 -36.36 29.47
CA GLN A 222 33.61 -36.40 29.10
C GLN A 222 34.05 -37.86 28.90
N SER A 223 34.12 -38.25 27.63
CA SER A 223 34.75 -39.47 27.20
C SER A 223 36.23 -39.16 27.09
N ASP A 224 37.00 -39.58 28.09
CA ASP A 224 38.44 -39.66 28.03
C ASP A 224 38.88 -40.43 26.78
N SER A 225 39.39 -39.72 25.77
CA SER A 225 40.44 -40.25 24.91
C SER A 225 41.19 -39.11 24.24
N ALA A 226 42.45 -38.99 24.63
CA ALA A 226 43.43 -38.11 24.04
C ALA A 226 43.67 -38.45 22.56
N GLN A 227 43.69 -37.45 21.69
CA GLN A 227 44.79 -37.23 20.76
C GLN A 227 44.75 -35.83 20.13
N ALA A 228 45.95 -35.29 19.96
CA ALA A 228 46.26 -33.89 19.76
C ALA A 228 46.36 -33.53 18.26
N VAL A 229 45.87 -32.32 17.94
CA VAL A 229 46.38 -31.36 16.94
C VAL A 229 46.25 -31.75 15.46
N THR A 230 45.34 -31.08 14.73
CA THR A 230 45.67 -29.99 13.79
C THR A 230 44.41 -29.20 13.40
N SER A 231 44.63 -27.91 13.18
CA SER A 231 43.73 -26.87 12.67
C SER A 231 42.82 -27.28 11.50
N ASP A 232 41.53 -26.96 11.61
CA ASP A 232 40.88 -26.02 10.68
C ASP A 232 39.51 -25.55 11.20
N LEU A 233 39.37 -24.23 11.24
CA LEU A 233 38.14 -23.49 11.53
C LEU A 233 37.21 -23.58 10.32
N ARG A 234 36.21 -24.46 10.36
CA ARG A 234 34.98 -24.42 9.54
C ARG A 234 34.11 -25.64 9.85
N GLU A 235 33.19 -25.49 10.81
CA GLU A 235 31.90 -26.20 10.89
C GLU A 235 31.27 -25.88 12.24
N SER A 236 30.55 -24.76 12.31
CA SER A 236 29.57 -24.52 13.37
C SER A 236 28.30 -24.02 12.70
N ASP A 237 27.63 -24.95 12.04
CA ASP A 237 26.30 -24.78 11.45
C ASP A 237 25.54 -26.11 11.54
N ARG A 238 25.57 -26.73 12.72
CA ARG A 238 24.67 -27.83 13.07
C ARG A 238 23.63 -27.29 14.04
N PRO A 239 22.37 -27.11 13.63
CA PRO A 239 21.30 -26.81 14.57
C PRO A 239 21.23 -27.97 15.56
N ALA A 240 21.16 -27.64 16.85
CA ALA A 240 20.96 -28.61 17.92
C ALA A 240 19.81 -29.55 17.53
N GLU A 241 20.10 -30.86 17.43
CA GLU A 241 19.11 -31.87 17.07
C GLU A 241 18.08 -31.94 18.20
N LEU A 242 17.01 -31.17 18.05
CA LEU A 242 15.79 -31.32 18.85
C LEU A 242 15.31 -32.78 18.74
N PRO A 243 14.74 -33.34 19.81
CA PRO A 243 14.10 -34.65 19.75
C PRO A 243 13.14 -34.69 18.56
N GLN A 244 13.36 -35.62 17.63
CA GLN A 244 12.63 -35.70 16.37
C GLN A 244 11.16 -36.01 16.65
N ILE A 245 10.34 -34.97 16.75
CA ILE A 245 8.89 -35.08 16.85
C ILE A 245 8.40 -35.80 15.59
N PRO A 246 7.64 -36.91 15.72
CA PRO A 246 7.14 -37.65 14.57
C PRO A 246 6.39 -36.73 13.60
N PHE A 247 6.56 -36.99 12.30
CA PHE A 247 5.98 -36.15 11.25
C PHE A 247 4.46 -36.07 11.36
N GLU A 248 3.82 -37.16 11.80
CA GLU A 248 2.38 -37.25 12.01
C GLU A 248 1.87 -36.30 13.10
N VAL A 249 2.66 -36.10 14.16
CA VAL A 249 2.35 -35.18 15.27
C VAL A 249 2.49 -33.73 14.80
N ARG A 250 3.50 -33.46 13.97
CA ARG A 250 3.71 -32.14 13.35
C ARG A 250 2.56 -31.74 12.44
N ASP A 251 2.15 -32.63 11.55
CA ASP A 251 1.05 -32.38 10.62
C ASP A 251 -0.27 -32.19 11.37
N TYR A 252 -0.54 -33.02 12.38
CA TYR A 252 -1.72 -32.89 13.21
C TYR A 252 -1.77 -31.55 13.95
N TYR A 253 -0.64 -31.13 14.56
CA TYR A 253 -0.54 -29.84 15.23
C TYR A 253 -0.71 -28.66 14.27
N HIS A 254 -0.18 -28.77 13.07
CA HIS A 254 -0.26 -27.73 12.06
C HIS A 254 -1.70 -27.53 11.56
N GLU A 255 -2.44 -28.61 11.35
CA GLU A 255 -3.87 -28.54 11.00
C GLU A 255 -4.72 -28.05 12.18
N LEU A 256 -4.38 -28.43 13.42
CA LEU A 256 -5.00 -27.89 14.62
C LEU A 256 -4.80 -26.37 14.72
N LEU A 257 -3.56 -25.89 14.53
CA LEU A 257 -3.21 -24.47 14.55
C LEU A 257 -3.93 -23.69 13.45
N ARG A 258 -4.01 -24.23 12.24
CA ARG A 258 -4.81 -23.62 11.15
C ARG A 258 -6.28 -23.51 11.52
N THR A 259 -6.86 -24.59 12.02
CA THR A 259 -8.28 -24.63 12.40
C THR A 259 -8.55 -23.67 13.55
N TYR A 260 -7.65 -23.60 14.54
CA TYR A 260 -7.76 -22.68 15.67
C TYR A 260 -7.69 -21.21 15.25
N VAL A 261 -6.82 -20.89 14.28
CA VAL A 261 -6.70 -19.54 13.72
C VAL A 261 -7.97 -19.14 12.96
N ILE A 262 -8.58 -20.07 12.21
CA ILE A 262 -9.77 -19.78 11.37
C ILE A 262 -11.07 -19.78 12.19
N MET A 263 -11.27 -20.78 13.05
CA MET A 263 -12.53 -21.04 13.75
C MET A 263 -12.53 -20.58 15.22
N GLY A 264 -11.35 -20.34 15.80
CA GLY A 264 -11.19 -20.03 17.23
C GLY A 264 -11.33 -21.28 18.12
N ALA A 265 -11.25 -21.06 19.44
CA ALA A 265 -11.16 -22.12 20.46
C ALA A 265 -12.43 -22.99 20.63
N GLY A 266 -13.56 -22.61 20.04
CA GLY A 266 -14.89 -23.08 20.46
C GLY A 266 -15.18 -24.57 20.28
N SER A 267 -14.39 -25.30 19.50
CA SER A 267 -14.62 -26.73 19.23
C SER A 267 -13.36 -27.59 19.26
N LEU A 268 -12.22 -27.05 19.72
CA LEU A 268 -10.90 -27.69 19.57
C LEU A 268 -10.29 -28.18 20.89
N LYS A 269 -11.07 -28.15 21.98
CA LYS A 269 -10.54 -28.43 23.32
C LYS A 269 -10.06 -29.88 23.45
N ASP A 270 -10.80 -30.84 22.92
CA ASP A 270 -10.46 -32.26 23.04
C ASP A 270 -9.20 -32.58 22.21
N GLU A 271 -9.05 -31.94 21.05
CA GLU A 271 -7.89 -32.03 20.18
C GLU A 271 -6.64 -31.40 20.81
N ILE A 272 -6.80 -30.27 21.51
CA ILE A 272 -5.72 -29.61 22.27
C ILE A 272 -5.23 -30.51 23.42
N VAL A 273 -6.16 -31.15 24.14
CA VAL A 273 -5.81 -32.13 25.18
C VAL A 273 -5.08 -33.32 24.57
N GLN A 274 -5.59 -33.87 23.47
CA GLN A 274 -5.02 -35.04 22.81
C GLN A 274 -3.57 -34.78 22.33
N ILE A 275 -3.31 -33.61 21.75
CA ILE A 275 -1.95 -33.27 21.32
C ILE A 275 -1.04 -32.97 22.51
N ALA A 276 -1.54 -32.36 23.60
CA ALA A 276 -0.77 -32.16 24.82
C ALA A 276 -0.34 -33.50 25.44
N GLU A 277 -1.23 -34.50 25.45
CA GLU A 277 -0.91 -35.87 25.89
C GLU A 277 0.14 -36.54 25.01
N LEU A 278 0.05 -36.40 23.68
CA LEU A 278 1.04 -36.94 22.74
C LEU A 278 2.42 -36.28 22.93
N LEU A 279 2.46 -34.96 23.13
CA LEU A 279 3.70 -34.23 23.36
C LEU A 279 4.34 -34.59 24.71
N ALA A 280 3.52 -34.75 25.77
CA ALA A 280 3.99 -35.21 27.08
C ALA A 280 4.44 -36.69 27.06
N ALA A 281 3.78 -37.54 26.27
CA ALA A 281 4.19 -38.93 26.07
C ALA A 281 5.51 -39.06 25.28
N ALA A 282 5.82 -38.07 24.44
CA ALA A 282 7.11 -37.94 23.76
C ALA A 282 8.21 -37.31 24.65
N ASP A 283 7.95 -37.12 25.95
CA ASP A 283 8.84 -36.50 26.93
C ASP A 283 9.36 -35.11 26.52
N LEU A 284 8.56 -34.36 25.74
CA LEU A 284 8.89 -33.00 25.33
C LEU A 284 8.66 -32.00 26.46
N THR A 285 9.74 -31.36 26.88
CA THR A 285 9.67 -30.30 27.89
C THR A 285 8.85 -29.10 27.39
N PRO A 286 8.21 -28.32 28.28
CA PRO A 286 7.46 -27.13 27.89
C PRO A 286 8.21 -26.17 26.95
N PRO A 287 9.53 -25.88 27.16
CA PRO A 287 10.31 -25.08 26.22
C PRO A 287 10.42 -25.70 24.81
N GLN A 288 10.61 -27.01 24.71
CA GLN A 288 10.68 -27.72 23.42
C GLN A 288 9.33 -27.69 22.69
N VAL A 289 8.22 -27.77 23.43
CA VAL A 289 6.88 -27.64 22.84
C VAL A 289 6.62 -26.23 22.33
N LEU A 290 7.07 -25.21 23.06
CA LEU A 290 6.95 -23.82 22.62
C LEU A 290 7.80 -23.55 21.36
N GLU A 291 9.02 -24.08 21.31
CA GLU A 291 9.88 -23.99 20.13
C GLU A 291 9.25 -24.68 18.91
N PHE A 292 8.68 -25.87 19.11
CA PHE A 292 7.90 -26.57 18.10
C PHE A 292 6.68 -25.75 17.62
N HIS A 293 5.93 -25.13 18.53
CA HIS A 293 4.80 -24.26 18.19
C HIS A 293 5.25 -23.09 17.30
N LEU A 294 6.35 -22.42 17.66
CA LEU A 294 6.87 -21.30 16.89
C LEU A 294 7.30 -21.70 15.48
N GLN A 295 7.90 -22.87 15.30
CA GLN A 295 8.23 -23.41 13.97
C GLN A 295 6.97 -23.59 13.10
N CYS A 296 5.89 -24.12 13.67
CA CYS A 296 4.61 -24.28 12.96
C CYS A 296 3.96 -22.92 12.62
N VAL A 297 4.03 -21.95 13.53
CA VAL A 297 3.51 -20.58 13.29
C VAL A 297 4.29 -19.89 12.18
N GLU A 298 5.61 -20.04 12.14
CA GLU A 298 6.45 -19.46 11.09
C GLU A 298 6.05 -19.98 9.70
N LEU A 299 5.73 -21.27 9.58
CA LEU A 299 5.27 -21.87 8.33
C LEU A 299 3.93 -21.30 7.87
N ILE A 300 3.02 -20.98 8.79
CA ILE A 300 1.71 -20.40 8.46
C ILE A 300 1.83 -18.92 8.09
N ILE A 301 2.73 -18.19 8.75
CA ILE A 301 2.90 -16.75 8.51
C ILE A 301 3.70 -16.46 7.24
N LYS A 302 4.55 -17.40 6.79
CA LYS A 302 5.27 -17.28 5.51
C LYS A 302 4.30 -17.03 4.36
N GLY A 303 4.37 -15.82 3.79
CA GLY A 303 3.54 -15.40 2.66
C GLY A 303 2.24 -14.68 3.02
N LEU A 304 1.93 -14.46 4.30
CA LEU A 304 0.77 -13.67 4.73
C LEU A 304 1.07 -12.17 4.79
N GLY A 305 0.05 -11.34 4.48
CA GLY A 305 0.12 -9.88 4.65
C GLY A 305 -0.07 -9.44 6.12
N ASN A 306 0.46 -8.27 6.48
CA ASN A 306 0.60 -7.78 7.87
C ASN A 306 -0.66 -7.91 8.77
N ARG A 307 -1.85 -7.62 8.24
CA ARG A 307 -3.10 -7.74 9.01
C ARG A 307 -3.42 -9.19 9.36
N SER A 308 -3.20 -10.09 8.41
CA SER A 308 -3.41 -11.52 8.58
C SER A 308 -2.35 -12.09 9.53
N SER A 309 -1.07 -11.73 9.37
CA SER A 309 0.01 -12.20 10.23
C SER A 309 -0.19 -11.83 11.71
N ARG A 310 -0.66 -10.60 11.99
CA ARG A 310 -0.99 -10.17 13.37
C ARG A 310 -2.16 -10.97 13.96
N HIS A 311 -3.18 -11.25 13.15
CA HIS A 311 -4.31 -12.05 13.59
C HIS A 311 -3.91 -13.50 13.88
N VAL A 312 -3.09 -14.10 13.00
CA VAL A 312 -2.53 -15.44 13.19
C VAL A 312 -1.69 -15.49 14.47
N MET A 313 -0.76 -14.56 14.68
CA MET A 313 0.06 -14.50 15.90
C MET A 313 -0.80 -14.44 17.17
N SER A 314 -1.75 -13.51 17.25
CA SER A 314 -2.59 -13.38 18.43
C SER A 314 -3.43 -14.62 18.74
N ARG A 315 -3.82 -15.39 17.71
CA ARG A 315 -4.55 -16.66 17.89
C ARG A 315 -3.62 -17.81 18.25
N ALA A 316 -2.44 -17.85 17.65
CA ALA A 316 -1.40 -18.82 17.94
C ALA A 316 -0.92 -18.70 19.40
N ASP A 317 -0.72 -17.49 19.89
CA ASP A 317 -0.32 -17.22 21.28
C ASP A 317 -1.36 -17.77 22.29
N LEU A 318 -2.65 -17.62 21.97
CA LEU A 318 -3.73 -18.17 22.80
C LEU A 318 -3.72 -19.71 22.80
N LEU A 319 -3.51 -20.32 21.63
CA LEU A 319 -3.36 -21.77 21.53
C LEU A 319 -2.14 -22.26 22.33
N ALA A 320 -1.01 -21.54 22.26
CA ALA A 320 0.18 -21.88 23.02
C ALA A 320 -0.07 -21.86 24.53
N LEU A 321 -0.77 -20.83 25.03
CA LEU A 321 -1.15 -20.75 26.44
C LEU A 321 -2.05 -21.92 26.86
N GLU A 322 -3.07 -22.23 26.06
CA GLU A 322 -4.00 -23.34 26.32
C GLU A 322 -3.26 -24.70 26.30
N MET A 323 -2.34 -24.86 25.34
CA MET A 323 -1.46 -26.02 25.24
C MET A 323 -0.57 -26.19 26.48
N MET A 324 0.04 -25.10 26.95
CA MET A 324 0.93 -25.12 28.11
C MET A 324 0.18 -25.48 29.40
N VAL A 325 -1.07 -25.05 29.55
CA VAL A 325 -1.92 -25.43 30.69
C VAL A 325 -2.14 -26.94 30.71
N HIS A 326 -2.58 -27.53 29.59
CA HIS A 326 -2.83 -28.96 29.52
C HIS A 326 -1.56 -29.80 29.63
N LEU A 327 -0.45 -29.33 29.06
CA LEU A 327 0.84 -29.97 29.21
C LEU A 327 1.27 -30.03 30.68
N GLY A 328 1.07 -28.94 31.43
CA GLY A 328 1.32 -28.88 32.87
C GLY A 328 0.47 -29.88 33.66
N GLU A 329 -0.82 -30.04 33.31
CA GLU A 329 -1.71 -31.04 33.91
C GLU A 329 -1.23 -32.48 33.63
N CYS A 330 -0.76 -32.76 32.41
CA CYS A 330 -0.21 -34.07 32.03
C CYS A 330 1.04 -34.40 32.86
N TYR A 331 1.96 -33.44 33.03
CA TYR A 331 3.17 -33.63 33.83
C TYR A 331 2.87 -33.79 35.32
N GLN A 332 1.89 -33.06 35.87
CA GLN A 332 1.46 -33.24 37.26
C GLN A 332 0.87 -34.63 37.51
N LYS A 333 0.04 -35.14 36.59
CA LYS A 333 -0.51 -36.51 36.68
C LYS A 333 0.61 -37.55 36.67
N LYS A 334 1.61 -37.40 35.79
CA LYS A 334 2.76 -38.32 35.65
C LYS A 334 3.69 -38.31 36.88
N GLN A 335 3.70 -37.24 37.68
CA GLN A 335 4.47 -37.17 38.94
C GLN A 335 3.68 -37.65 40.17
N GLY A 336 2.36 -37.80 40.05
CA GLY A 336 1.47 -38.25 41.12
C GLY A 336 1.18 -39.76 41.14
N ASP A 337 1.53 -40.47 40.06
CA ASP A 337 1.52 -41.95 39.94
C ASP A 337 2.89 -42.57 40.28
#